data_AF-A0A9D6EEK5-F1
#
_entry.id   AF-A0A9D6EEK5-F1
#
_cell.length_a   1.000
_cell.length_b   1.000
_cell.length_c   1.000
_cell.angle_alpha   90.00
_cell.angle_beta   90.00
_cell.angle_gamma   90.00
#
_symmetry.space_group_name_H-M   'P 1'
#
loop_
_entity.id
_entity.type
_entity.pdbx_description
1 polymer ?
#
loop_
_entity_poly.entity_id
_entity_poly.type
_entity_poly.pdbx_seq_one_letter_code
_entity_poly.pdbx_strand_id
1 'polypeptide(L)' 'MAVEPETLRRVAGELAALPVPEEDLASVQQQVERGVETVRALDELDLTGVEPPLAYRVV' A
#
# COMPACT_ATOMS: atom_id res chain seq x y z
N MET A 1 4.43 11.00 -6.89
CA MET A 1 5.61 10.20 -6.48
C MET A 1 5.38 8.77 -6.93
N ALA A 2 6.31 8.20 -7.69
CA ALA A 2 6.26 6.81 -8.12
C ALA A 2 6.67 5.88 -6.95
N VAL A 3 6.11 4.67 -6.90
CA VAL A 3 6.51 3.65 -5.93
C VAL A 3 7.79 2.99 -6.45
N GLU A 4 8.84 2.94 -5.63
CA GLU A 4 10.10 2.33 -6.05
C GLU A 4 9.97 0.79 -6.15
N PRO A 5 10.50 0.15 -7.20
CA PRO A 5 10.44 -1.31 -7.36
C PRO A 5 11.03 -2.09 -6.18
N GLU A 6 12.06 -1.55 -5.52
CA GLU A 6 12.66 -2.14 -4.32
C GLU A 6 11.69 -2.17 -3.14
N THR A 7 10.87 -1.12 -3.00
CA THR A 7 9.80 -1.07 -1.97
C THR A 7 8.77 -2.17 -2.21
N LEU A 8 8.39 -2.42 -3.47
CA LEU A 8 7.45 -3.49 -3.81
C LEU A 8 8.02 -4.87 -3.48
N ARG A 9 9.27 -5.14 -3.85
CA ARG A 9 9.94 -6.40 -3.53
C ARG A 9 10.02 -6.62 -2.02
N ARG A 10 10.34 -5.58 -1.25
CA ARG A 10 10.40 -5.64 0.20
C ARG A 10 9.04 -5.94 0.82
N VAL A 11 7.99 -5.22 0.43
CA VAL A 11 6.64 -5.43 0.98
C VAL A 11 6.10 -6.82 0.59
N ALA A 12 6.25 -7.20 -0.68
CA ALA A 12 5.78 -8.48 -1.19
C ALA A 12 6.53 -9.66 -0.56
N GLY A 13 7.86 -9.60 -0.50
CA GLY A 13 8.71 -10.67 0.00
C GLY A 13 8.76 -10.75 1.53
N GLU A 14 8.95 -9.63 2.22
CA GLU A 14 9.20 -9.63 3.67
C GLU A 14 7.92 -9.51 4.50
N LEU A 15 6.91 -8.79 4.01
CA LEU A 15 5.70 -8.50 4.79
C LEU A 15 4.51 -9.38 4.40
N ALA A 16 4.37 -9.70 3.11
CA ALA A 16 3.24 -10.48 2.60
C ALA A 16 3.58 -11.96 2.31
N ALA A 17 4.86 -12.35 2.35
CA ALA A 17 5.35 -13.68 1.95
C ALA A 17 4.88 -14.13 0.55
N LEU A 18 4.62 -13.16 -0.35
CA LEU A 18 4.14 -13.34 -1.71
C LEU A 18 5.19 -12.79 -2.67
N PRO A 19 6.17 -13.59 -3.11
CA PRO A 19 7.16 -13.10 -4.06
C PRO A 19 6.48 -12.65 -5.36
N VAL A 20 6.80 -11.43 -5.81
CA VAL A 20 6.32 -10.90 -7.09
C VAL A 20 7.34 -11.24 -8.18
N PRO A 21 6.96 -12.00 -9.22
CA PRO A 21 7.83 -12.25 -10.37
C PRO A 21 8.28 -10.95 -11.04
N GLU A 22 9.51 -10.94 -11.58
CA GLU A 22 10.05 -9.74 -12.25
C GLU A 22 9.19 -9.28 -13.43
N GLU A 23 8.59 -10.23 -14.18
CA GLU A 23 7.67 -9.91 -15.27
C GLU A 23 6.40 -9.17 -14.81
N ASP A 24 6.00 -9.33 -13.56
CA ASP A 24 4.78 -8.76 -12.99
C ASP A 24 5.03 -7.44 -12.26
N LEU A 25 6.28 -7.10 -11.93
CA LEU A 25 6.62 -5.92 -11.11
C LEU A 25 6.03 -4.62 -11.64
N ALA A 26 6.09 -4.38 -12.95
CA ALA A 26 5.55 -3.17 -13.55
C ALA A 26 4.01 -3.08 -13.41
N SER A 27 3.33 -4.21 -13.58
CA SER A 27 1.87 -4.30 -13.42
C SER A 27 1.45 -4.09 -11.98
N VAL A 28 2.13 -4.77 -11.05
CA VAL A 28 1.92 -4.63 -9.60
C VAL A 28 2.22 -3.21 -9.14
N GLN A 29 3.30 -2.60 -9.63
CA GLN A 29 3.64 -1.21 -9.33
C GLN A 29 2.50 -0.27 -9.72
N GLN A 30 1.99 -0.39 -10.94
CA GLN A 30 0.91 0.45 -11.42
C GLN A 30 -0.39 0.26 -10.60
N GLN A 31 -0.68 -0.98 -10.18
CA GLN A 31 -1.83 -1.26 -9.32
C GLN A 31 -1.68 -0.64 -7.92
N VAL A 32 -0.50 -0.76 -7.32
CA VAL A 32 -0.20 -0.17 -6.01
C VAL A 32 -0.24 1.34 -6.08
N GLU A 33 0.32 1.95 -7.13
CA GLU A 33 0.28 3.42 -7.33
C GLU A 33 -1.17 3.94 -7.39
N ARG A 34 -2.06 3.27 -8.14
CA ARG A 34 -3.50 3.62 -8.16
C ARG A 34 -4.16 3.47 -6.80
N GLY A 35 -3.82 2.41 -6.06
CA GLY A 35 -4.33 2.19 -4.71
C GLY A 35 -3.90 3.30 -3.75
N VAL A 36 -2.62 3.68 -3.79
CA VAL A 36 -2.07 4.78 -2.98
C VAL A 36 -2.73 6.11 -3.32
N GLU A 37 -2.93 6.41 -4.61
CA GLU A 37 -3.65 7.63 -5.02
C GLU A 37 -5.08 7.66 -4.48
N THR A 38 -5.78 6.51 -4.49
CA THR A 38 -7.14 6.40 -3.96
C THR A 38 -7.18 6.68 -2.46
N VAL A 39 -6.22 6.13 -1.70
CA VAL A 39 -6.15 6.30 -0.24
C VAL A 39 -5.69 7.71 0.14
N ARG A 40 -4.83 8.36 -0.66
CA ARG A 40 -4.41 9.75 -0.40
C ARG A 40 -5.56 10.75 -0.41
N ALA A 41 -6.64 10.48 -1.13
CA ALA A 41 -7.84 11.31 -1.05
C ALA A 41 -8.43 11.37 0.38
N LEU A 42 -8.08 10.41 1.25
CA LEU A 42 -8.48 10.40 2.66
C LEU A 42 -7.62 11.32 3.54
N ASP A 43 -6.41 11.71 3.11
CA ASP A 43 -5.53 12.62 3.88
C ASP A 43 -6.12 14.04 3.99
N GLU A 44 -7.04 14.39 3.09
CA GLU A 44 -7.74 15.68 3.10
C GLU A 44 -8.92 15.72 4.10
N LEU A 45 -9.24 14.59 4.74
CA LEU A 45 -10.32 14.51 5.71
C LEU A 45 -9.87 15.07 7.06
N ASP A 46 -10.67 15.98 7.62
CA ASP A 46 -10.49 16.42 9.01
C ASP A 46 -10.96 15.31 9.96
N LEU A 47 -9.99 14.67 10.62
CA LEU A 47 -10.22 13.63 11.61
C LEU A 47 -10.18 14.16 13.05
N THR A 48 -10.22 15.49 13.26
CA THR A 48 -10.18 16.08 14.60
C THR A 48 -11.32 15.57 15.46
N GLY A 49 -10.98 14.92 16.59
CA GLY A 49 -11.96 14.35 17.52
C GLY A 49 -12.53 13.00 17.10
N VAL A 50 -12.09 12.42 15.97
CA VAL A 50 -12.44 11.05 15.58
C VAL A 50 -11.49 10.09 16.29
N GLU A 51 -12.02 9.30 17.23
CA GLU A 51 -11.26 8.21 17.83
C GLU A 51 -11.13 7.05 16.82
N PRO A 52 -9.90 6.52 16.59
CA PRO A 52 -9.74 5.33 15.77
C PRO A 52 -10.50 4.15 16.38
N PRO A 53 -11.22 3.35 15.59
CA PRO A 53 -11.85 2.14 16.11
C PRO A 53 -10.78 1.21 16.70
N LEU A 54 -11.07 0.64 17.88
CA LEU A 54 -10.18 -0.29 18.59
C LEU A 54 -9.88 -1.52 17.70
N ALA A 55 -8.69 -1.51 17.10
CA ALA A 55 -7.92 -2.63 16.58
C ALA A 55 -8.68 -3.66 15.71
N TYR A 56 -8.63 -3.50 14.40
CA TYR A 56 -8.61 -4.68 13.52
C TYR A 56 -7.19 -5.25 13.51
N ARG A 57 -7.07 -6.50 13.97
CA ARG A 57 -5.87 -7.33 13.78
C ARG A 57 -5.82 -7.68 12.30
N VAL A 58 -4.93 -7.03 11.55
CA VAL A 58 -4.58 -7.47 10.20
C VAL A 58 -3.89 -8.83 10.37
N VAL A 59 -4.54 -9.88 9.87
CA VAL A 59 -4.03 -11.27 9.88
C VAL A 59 -3.18 -11.47 8.65
#